data_AF-A0A0C2VHT5-F1
#
_entry.id   AF-A0A0C2VHT5-F1
#
_cell.length_a   1.000
_cell.length_b   1.000
_cell.length_c   1.000
_cell.angle_alpha   90.00
_cell.angle_beta   90.00
_cell.angle_gamma   90.00
#
_symmetry.space_group_name_H-M   'P 1'
#
loop_
_entity.id
_entity.type
_entity.pdbx_description
1 polymer ?
#
loop_
_entity_poly.entity_id
_entity_poly.type
_entity_poly.pdbx_seq_one_letter_code
_entity_poly.pdbx_strand_id
1 'polypeptide(L)'
;MSVVNTRIWIKKFIEQCEKNPRKNPAAFQVESICTPLQSVFPHIPPKDLMALLLKHGLFNAKEWQEISRINIDPSLQDPWVTIEKDFQLLKKRWNGPDCPIYILPIRTDLKTSDESPFEKNGLAFKQGVFLFISPSLSLGSLKAIFAHEYNHVCRLHQLNVPIEKMTLKESLIIEGLGEYSVKELGGERFLAPWTHLYTEAERIKIWKKAFLPELTREGTDHHRKFLYGTNKKALPKWIGYHIGFHIICSYIEQNGPRSMKQLLTVSSDEIICKSAFKLDN
;
A
#
# COMPACT_ATOMS: atom_id res chain seq x y z
N MET A 1 -8.69 -11.03 17.37
CA MET A 1 -7.40 -10.60 16.80
C MET A 1 -7.64 -10.27 15.35
N SER A 2 -7.17 -9.11 14.93
CA SER A 2 -7.47 -8.54 13.61
C SER A 2 -6.38 -8.91 12.60
N VAL A 3 -5.17 -9.17 13.10
CA VAL A 3 -4.10 -9.79 12.31
C VAL A 3 -4.37 -11.28 12.18
N VAL A 4 -4.53 -11.72 10.95
CA VAL A 4 -4.82 -13.12 10.61
C VAL A 4 -3.53 -13.93 10.70
N ASN A 5 -3.60 -15.11 11.34
CA ASN A 5 -2.48 -16.02 11.46
C ASN A 5 -2.23 -16.79 10.14
N THR A 6 -1.79 -16.04 9.13
CA THR A 6 -1.44 -16.52 7.78
C THR A 6 -0.28 -17.51 7.76
N ARG A 7 0.46 -17.69 8.87
CA ARG A 7 1.45 -18.77 9.02
C ARG A 7 0.85 -20.15 8.81
N ILE A 8 -0.39 -20.35 9.27
CA ILE A 8 -1.12 -21.61 9.09
C ILE A 8 -1.35 -21.87 7.61
N TRP A 9 -1.64 -20.84 6.83
CA TRP A 9 -1.88 -20.94 5.38
C TRP A 9 -0.58 -21.27 4.63
N ILE A 10 0.51 -20.61 4.99
CA ILE A 10 1.84 -20.85 4.40
C ILE A 10 2.32 -22.26 4.73
N LYS A 11 2.15 -22.71 5.98
CA LYS A 11 2.49 -24.07 6.40
C LYS A 11 1.68 -25.12 5.63
N LYS A 12 0.36 -24.94 5.51
CA LYS A 12 -0.51 -25.82 4.72
C LYS A 12 -0.03 -25.91 3.27
N PHE A 13 0.31 -24.77 2.66
CA PHE A 13 0.84 -24.73 1.30
C PHE A 13 2.15 -25.53 1.15
N ILE A 14 3.12 -25.31 2.04
CA ILE A 14 4.40 -26.03 2.03
C ILE A 14 4.19 -27.53 2.18
N GLU A 15 3.37 -27.96 3.16
CA GLU A 15 3.07 -29.39 3.37
C GLU A 15 2.43 -30.04 2.13
N GLN A 16 1.57 -29.32 1.40
CA GLN A 16 0.98 -29.82 0.15
C GLN A 16 2.03 -30.00 -0.96
N CYS A 17 2.96 -29.05 -1.09
CA CYS A 17 4.08 -29.12 -2.02
C CYS A 17 5.02 -30.30 -1.70
N GLU A 18 5.37 -30.49 -0.42
CA GLU A 18 6.23 -31.59 0.04
C GLU A 18 5.61 -32.96 -0.22
N LYS A 19 4.30 -33.12 0.02
CA LYS A 19 3.57 -34.37 -0.22
C LYS A 19 3.36 -34.66 -1.72
N ASN A 20 3.43 -33.65 -2.59
CA ASN A 20 3.11 -33.78 -4.01
C ASN A 20 4.17 -33.10 -4.91
N PRO A 21 5.45 -33.52 -4.87
CA PRO A 21 6.56 -32.79 -5.51
C PRO A 21 6.46 -32.73 -7.04
N ARG A 22 5.67 -33.61 -7.67
CA ARG A 22 5.47 -33.66 -9.14
C ARG A 22 4.28 -32.83 -9.63
N LYS A 23 3.45 -32.28 -8.72
CA LYS A 23 2.29 -31.46 -9.09
C LYS A 23 2.68 -30.00 -9.18
N ASN A 24 1.92 -29.23 -9.97
CA ASN A 24 2.13 -27.79 -10.09
C ASN A 24 1.77 -27.10 -8.76
N PRO A 25 2.72 -26.41 -8.08
CA PRO A 25 2.48 -25.81 -6.78
C PRO A 25 1.48 -24.64 -6.83
N ALA A 26 1.21 -24.04 -8.00
CA ALA A 26 0.27 -22.93 -8.13
C ALA A 26 -1.14 -23.27 -7.64
N ALA A 27 -1.61 -24.50 -7.85
CA ALA A 27 -2.93 -24.93 -7.39
C ALA A 27 -3.01 -24.96 -5.86
N PHE A 28 -1.97 -25.47 -5.20
CA PHE A 28 -1.87 -25.52 -3.73
C PHE A 28 -1.80 -24.11 -3.13
N GLN A 29 -1.10 -23.19 -3.80
CA GLN A 29 -0.99 -21.81 -3.34
C GLN A 29 -2.35 -21.11 -3.38
N VAL A 30 -3.12 -21.27 -4.46
CA VAL A 30 -4.48 -20.73 -4.58
C VAL A 30 -5.39 -21.34 -3.51
N GLU A 31 -5.33 -22.67 -3.32
CA GLU A 31 -6.15 -23.35 -2.32
C GLU A 31 -5.87 -22.85 -0.90
N SER A 32 -4.59 -22.73 -0.54
CA SER A 32 -4.17 -22.40 0.83
C SER A 32 -4.24 -20.91 1.17
N ILE A 33 -4.00 -20.00 0.20
CA ILE A 33 -3.98 -18.55 0.43
C ILE A 33 -5.29 -17.88 0.01
N CYS A 34 -5.85 -18.20 -1.16
CA CYS A 34 -6.99 -17.45 -1.70
C CYS A 34 -8.35 -17.99 -1.28
N THR A 35 -8.50 -19.31 -1.05
CA THR A 35 -9.77 -19.86 -0.55
C THR A 35 -10.20 -19.25 0.79
N PRO A 36 -9.31 -19.11 1.80
CA PRO A 36 -9.68 -18.47 3.07
C PRO A 36 -10.10 -17.00 2.92
N LEU A 37 -9.62 -16.31 1.88
CA LEU A 37 -9.94 -14.92 1.60
C LEU A 37 -11.32 -14.71 0.98
N GLN A 38 -11.99 -15.77 0.51
CA GLN A 38 -13.32 -15.67 -0.12
C GLN A 38 -14.42 -15.20 0.85
N SER A 39 -14.24 -15.38 2.16
CA SER A 39 -15.16 -14.83 3.17
C SER A 39 -15.16 -13.29 3.21
N VAL A 40 -14.06 -12.67 2.78
CA VAL A 40 -13.85 -11.21 2.77
C VAL A 40 -13.96 -10.63 1.36
N PHE A 41 -13.55 -11.40 0.35
CA PHE A 41 -13.56 -11.01 -1.07
C PHE A 41 -14.42 -11.98 -1.91
N PRO A 42 -15.73 -12.15 -1.63
CA PRO A 42 -16.57 -13.15 -2.28
C PRO A 42 -16.82 -12.90 -3.77
N HIS A 43 -16.62 -11.65 -4.23
CA HIS A 43 -16.86 -11.25 -5.62
C HIS A 43 -15.61 -11.36 -6.51
N ILE A 44 -14.44 -11.68 -5.94
CA ILE A 44 -13.20 -11.83 -6.69
C ILE A 44 -12.87 -13.33 -6.75
N PRO A 45 -12.87 -13.94 -7.95
CA PRO A 45 -12.49 -15.34 -8.09
C PRO A 45 -11.09 -15.61 -7.49
N PRO A 46 -10.85 -16.77 -6.84
CA PRO A 46 -9.56 -17.05 -6.18
C PRO A 46 -8.33 -16.90 -7.08
N LYS A 47 -8.47 -17.22 -8.38
CA LYS A 47 -7.37 -17.06 -9.36
C LYS A 47 -7.05 -15.59 -9.65
N ASP A 48 -8.07 -14.74 -9.73
CA ASP A 48 -7.89 -13.32 -9.99
C ASP A 48 -7.32 -12.63 -8.75
N LEU A 49 -7.77 -13.03 -7.56
CA LEU A 49 -7.18 -12.60 -6.30
C LEU A 49 -5.70 -13.03 -6.21
N MET A 50 -5.37 -14.26 -6.59
CA MET A 50 -3.96 -14.72 -6.64
C MET A 50 -3.13 -13.86 -7.61
N ALA A 51 -3.63 -13.61 -8.82
CA ALA A 51 -2.94 -12.76 -9.79
C ALA A 51 -2.69 -11.34 -9.25
N LEU A 52 -3.66 -10.79 -8.52
CA LEU A 52 -3.56 -9.50 -7.88
C LEU A 52 -2.52 -9.47 -6.75
N LEU A 53 -2.52 -10.49 -5.87
CA LEU A 53 -1.54 -10.61 -4.79
C LEU A 53 -0.12 -10.80 -5.32
N LEU A 54 0.05 -11.65 -6.34
CA LEU A 54 1.34 -11.84 -7.03
C LEU A 54 1.83 -10.52 -7.63
N LYS A 55 0.98 -9.81 -8.38
CA LYS A 55 1.32 -8.50 -8.96
C LYS A 55 1.84 -7.50 -7.92
N HIS A 56 1.34 -7.54 -6.69
CA HIS A 56 1.73 -6.64 -5.61
C HIS A 56 2.83 -7.18 -4.69
N GLY A 57 3.42 -8.35 -4.98
CA GLY A 57 4.64 -8.79 -4.32
C GLY A 57 4.54 -10.13 -3.60
N LEU A 58 3.38 -10.81 -3.58
CA LEU A 58 3.32 -12.17 -3.07
C LEU A 58 4.36 -13.07 -3.79
N PHE A 59 5.00 -13.94 -3.01
CA PHE A 59 5.92 -14.95 -3.53
C PHE A 59 5.26 -15.85 -4.58
N ASN A 60 6.02 -16.29 -5.58
CA ASN A 60 5.57 -17.24 -6.59
C ASN A 60 5.54 -18.66 -5.99
N ALA A 61 4.55 -19.46 -6.38
CA ALA A 61 4.43 -20.85 -5.89
C ALA A 61 5.70 -21.72 -6.10
N LYS A 62 6.54 -21.39 -7.08
CA LYS A 62 7.80 -22.10 -7.34
C LYS A 62 8.87 -21.84 -6.27
N GLU A 63 8.75 -20.74 -5.53
CA GLU A 63 9.67 -20.32 -4.46
C GLU A 63 9.36 -21.02 -3.12
N TRP A 64 8.54 -22.08 -3.11
CA TRP A 64 8.05 -22.68 -1.87
C TRP A 64 9.17 -23.25 -0.97
N GLN A 65 10.30 -23.66 -1.57
CA GLN A 65 11.46 -24.16 -0.83
C GLN A 65 12.25 -23.03 -0.17
N GLU A 66 12.32 -21.86 -0.81
CA GLU A 66 12.89 -20.65 -0.24
C GLU A 66 12.00 -20.17 0.90
N ILE A 67 10.68 -20.13 0.68
CA ILE A 67 9.70 -19.75 1.71
C ILE A 67 9.72 -20.72 2.90
N SER A 68 9.91 -22.02 2.68
CA SER A 68 10.00 -22.98 3.80
C SER A 68 11.25 -22.80 4.66
N ARG A 69 12.29 -22.18 4.11
CA ARG A 69 13.53 -21.84 4.83
C ARG A 69 13.49 -20.47 5.49
N ILE A 70 12.45 -19.67 5.25
CA ILE A 70 12.21 -18.44 5.99
C ILE A 70 11.86 -18.82 7.42
N ASN A 71 12.90 -18.99 8.23
CA ASN A 71 12.78 -18.96 9.66
C ASN A 71 12.55 -17.49 10.03
N ILE A 72 11.40 -17.20 10.61
CA ILE A 72 11.24 -15.95 11.36
C ILE A 72 12.22 -16.08 12.52
N ASP A 73 13.30 -15.32 12.49
CA ASP A 73 14.30 -15.28 13.55
C ASP A 73 13.57 -15.07 14.90
N PRO A 74 13.64 -16.02 15.84
CA PRO A 74 12.95 -15.92 17.13
C PRO A 74 13.45 -14.74 17.98
N SER A 75 14.63 -14.20 17.68
CA SER A 75 15.21 -13.02 18.35
C SER A 75 14.63 -11.70 17.85
N LEU A 76 13.99 -11.68 16.67
CA LEU A 76 13.28 -10.52 16.14
C LEU A 76 11.84 -10.51 16.67
N GLN A 77 11.35 -9.31 16.99
CA GLN A 77 9.97 -9.15 17.44
C GLN A 77 9.00 -9.66 16.37
N ASP A 78 8.08 -10.54 16.77
CA ASP A 78 7.11 -11.16 15.87
C ASP A 78 6.31 -10.09 15.08
N PRO A 79 6.37 -10.08 13.73
CA PRO A 79 5.62 -9.13 12.91
C PRO A 79 4.12 -9.12 13.19
N TRP A 80 3.50 -10.27 13.47
CA TRP A 80 2.06 -10.36 13.74
C TRP A 80 1.71 -9.69 15.07
N VAL A 81 2.52 -9.92 16.11
CA VAL A 81 2.33 -9.29 17.42
C VAL A 81 2.57 -7.78 17.34
N THR A 82 3.56 -7.37 16.57
CA THR A 82 3.87 -5.95 16.34
C THR A 82 2.71 -5.25 15.65
N ILE A 83 2.26 -5.79 14.52
CA ILE A 83 1.20 -5.19 13.71
C ILE A 83 -0.13 -5.22 14.46
N GLU A 84 -0.43 -6.23 15.28
CA GLU A 84 -1.65 -6.22 16.10
C GLU A 84 -1.62 -5.05 17.09
N LYS A 85 -0.49 -4.81 17.76
CA LYS A 85 -0.35 -3.66 18.69
C LYS A 85 -0.50 -2.33 17.97
N ASP A 86 0.20 -2.16 16.85
CA ASP A 86 0.13 -0.93 16.06
C ASP A 86 -1.26 -0.73 15.46
N PHE A 87 -1.94 -1.79 15.04
CA PHE A 87 -3.32 -1.71 14.54
C PHE A 87 -4.27 -1.18 15.62
N GLN A 88 -4.24 -1.72 16.83
CA GLN A 88 -5.10 -1.23 17.91
C GLN A 88 -4.81 0.25 18.24
N LEU A 89 -3.55 0.65 18.20
CA LEU A 89 -3.14 2.04 18.42
C LEU A 89 -3.66 2.96 17.30
N LEU A 90 -3.38 2.63 16.04
CA LEU A 90 -3.73 3.46 14.90
C LEU A 90 -5.24 3.49 14.66
N LYS A 91 -5.95 2.36 14.84
CA LYS A 91 -7.41 2.30 14.79
C LYS A 91 -8.04 3.29 15.76
N LYS A 92 -7.57 3.34 17.00
CA LYS A 92 -8.03 4.33 17.99
C LYS A 92 -7.61 5.75 17.61
N ARG A 93 -6.34 5.97 17.26
CA ARG A 93 -5.78 7.31 16.96
C ARG A 93 -6.46 7.96 15.75
N TRP A 94 -6.76 7.19 14.72
CA TRP A 94 -7.33 7.67 13.46
C TRP A 94 -8.84 7.51 13.38
N ASN A 95 -9.47 6.91 14.40
CA ASN A 95 -10.87 6.49 14.37
C ASN A 95 -11.17 5.61 13.13
N GLY A 96 -10.25 4.70 12.87
CA GLY A 96 -10.26 3.82 11.71
C GLY A 96 -11.23 2.64 11.88
N PRO A 97 -11.63 2.01 10.76
CA PRO A 97 -12.48 0.84 10.76
C PRO A 97 -11.75 -0.39 11.31
N ASP A 98 -12.53 -1.39 11.72
CA ASP A 98 -11.98 -2.73 11.92
C ASP A 98 -11.77 -3.42 10.58
N CYS A 99 -10.63 -4.09 10.39
CA CYS A 99 -10.36 -4.84 9.17
C CYS A 99 -9.32 -5.94 9.42
N PRO A 100 -9.39 -7.08 8.71
CA PRO A 100 -8.37 -8.09 8.74
C PRO A 100 -7.05 -7.59 8.15
N ILE A 101 -5.94 -8.02 8.76
CA ILE A 101 -4.59 -7.74 8.27
C ILE A 101 -3.89 -9.06 7.97
N TYR A 102 -3.36 -9.18 6.76
CA TYR A 102 -2.68 -10.37 6.25
C TYR A 102 -1.20 -10.06 6.06
N ILE A 103 -0.33 -10.80 6.75
CA ILE A 103 1.12 -10.69 6.58
C ILE A 103 1.58 -11.90 5.77
N LEU A 104 2.22 -11.69 4.63
CA LEU A 104 2.66 -12.73 3.72
C LEU A 104 4.13 -12.50 3.28
N PRO A 105 4.88 -13.55 2.95
CA PRO A 105 6.24 -13.38 2.43
C PRO A 105 6.22 -12.65 1.10
N ILE A 106 7.15 -11.71 0.94
CA ILE A 106 7.42 -11.09 -0.36
C ILE A 106 8.25 -12.04 -1.24
N ARG A 107 8.03 -11.96 -2.56
CA ARG A 107 8.83 -12.68 -3.57
C ARG A 107 10.32 -12.37 -3.47
N THR A 108 11.14 -13.36 -3.80
CA THR A 108 12.61 -13.30 -3.72
C THR A 108 13.28 -13.11 -5.08
N ASP A 109 12.51 -13.24 -6.17
CA ASP A 109 12.97 -13.15 -7.56
C ASP A 109 13.21 -11.69 -8.05
N LEU A 110 12.77 -10.68 -7.31
CA LEU A 110 12.99 -9.26 -7.63
C LEU A 110 14.39 -8.75 -7.25
N LYS A 111 15.44 -9.45 -7.67
CA LYS A 111 16.80 -8.90 -7.73
C LYS A 111 16.94 -8.12 -9.04
N THR A 112 16.50 -6.86 -9.07
CA THR A 112 16.82 -5.97 -10.21
C THR A 112 18.20 -5.36 -10.03
N SER A 113 18.91 -5.18 -11.13
CA SER A 113 20.33 -4.79 -11.19
C SER A 113 20.67 -3.35 -10.76
N ASP A 114 19.68 -2.50 -10.45
CA ASP A 114 19.94 -1.07 -10.14
C ASP A 114 18.99 -0.44 -9.10
N GLU A 115 18.08 -1.18 -8.49
CA GLU A 115 17.23 -0.71 -7.38
C GLU A 115 17.21 -1.78 -6.29
N SER A 116 17.29 -1.36 -5.02
CA SER A 116 17.25 -2.24 -3.83
C SER A 116 16.20 -3.34 -4.00
N PRO A 117 16.47 -4.61 -3.61
CA PRO A 117 15.45 -5.66 -3.63
C PRO A 117 14.19 -5.14 -2.92
N PHE A 118 13.02 -5.48 -3.45
CA PHE A 118 11.74 -5.16 -2.81
C PHE A 118 11.68 -5.90 -1.47
N GLU A 119 12.14 -5.27 -0.39
CA GLU A 119 12.08 -5.83 0.96
C GLU A 119 10.65 -5.83 1.50
N LYS A 120 9.79 -4.97 0.95
CA LYS A 120 8.40 -4.84 1.35
C LYS A 120 7.53 -4.31 0.21
N ASN A 121 6.25 -4.64 0.28
CA ASN A 121 5.19 -3.95 -0.43
C ASN A 121 3.88 -4.09 0.34
N GLY A 122 2.90 -3.25 0.00
CA GLY A 122 1.58 -3.27 0.61
C GLY A 122 0.46 -3.31 -0.43
N LEU A 123 -0.72 -3.70 0.04
CA LEU A 123 -1.95 -3.58 -0.74
C LEU A 123 -3.13 -3.42 0.22
N ALA A 124 -3.80 -2.28 0.13
CA ALA A 124 -5.01 -1.97 0.89
C ALA A 124 -6.28 -2.07 0.04
N PHE A 125 -7.29 -2.72 0.59
CA PHE A 125 -8.68 -2.62 0.16
C PHE A 125 -9.51 -2.02 1.28
N LYS A 126 -10.72 -1.58 0.95
CA LYS A 126 -11.71 -1.24 1.99
C LYS A 126 -11.90 -2.42 2.96
N GLN A 127 -11.82 -3.66 2.51
CA GLN A 127 -12.08 -4.85 3.31
C GLN A 127 -10.86 -5.38 4.09
N GLY A 128 -9.64 -4.88 3.89
CA GLY A 128 -8.46 -5.42 4.58
C GLY A 128 -7.12 -4.93 4.03
N VAL A 129 -6.06 -5.24 4.79
CA VAL A 129 -4.68 -4.88 4.45
C VAL A 129 -3.86 -6.12 4.19
N PHE A 130 -3.06 -6.11 3.13
CA PHE A 130 -2.02 -7.10 2.85
C PHE A 130 -0.65 -6.45 2.98
N LEU A 131 0.23 -7.07 3.77
CA LEU A 131 1.63 -6.69 3.90
C LEU A 131 2.47 -7.84 3.33
N PHE A 132 3.27 -7.55 2.31
CA PHE A 132 4.26 -8.46 1.75
C PHE A 132 5.62 -8.06 2.29
N ILE A 133 6.26 -8.92 3.09
CA ILE A 133 7.48 -8.55 3.81
C ILE A 133 8.58 -9.59 3.64
N SER A 134 9.82 -9.13 3.58
CA SER A 134 11.01 -9.97 3.69
C SER A 134 11.29 -10.30 5.16
N PRO A 135 12.02 -11.39 5.45
CA PRO A 135 12.41 -11.73 6.82
C PRO A 135 13.41 -10.74 7.42
N SER A 136 14.16 -10.03 6.57
CA SER A 136 15.16 -9.04 6.95
C SER A 136 14.57 -7.65 7.21
N LEU A 137 13.25 -7.48 7.04
CA LEU A 137 12.64 -6.16 7.11
C LEU A 137 12.76 -5.58 8.52
N SER A 138 13.31 -4.37 8.61
CA SER A 138 13.43 -3.69 9.90
C SER A 138 12.06 -3.38 10.51
N LEU A 139 12.01 -3.39 11.84
CA LEU A 139 10.79 -3.07 12.58
C LEU A 139 10.21 -1.71 12.16
N GLY A 140 11.05 -0.67 12.06
CA GLY A 140 10.61 0.66 11.62
C GLY A 140 10.01 0.65 10.23
N SER A 141 10.62 -0.08 9.29
CA SER A 141 10.08 -0.23 7.93
C SER A 141 8.75 -0.97 7.87
N LEU A 142 8.57 -1.99 8.73
CA LEU A 142 7.31 -2.73 8.89
C LEU A 142 6.19 -1.81 9.42
N LYS A 143 6.49 -1.01 10.45
CA LYS A 143 5.53 -0.03 11.00
C LYS A 143 5.14 1.03 9.98
N ALA A 144 6.10 1.53 9.21
CA ALA A 144 5.89 2.53 8.18
C ALA A 144 4.94 2.03 7.09
N ILE A 145 5.20 0.85 6.49
CA ILE A 145 4.32 0.33 5.44
C ILE A 145 2.94 0.00 5.98
N PHE A 146 2.84 -0.51 7.21
CA PHE A 146 1.54 -0.76 7.81
C PHE A 146 0.73 0.52 8.05
N ALA A 147 1.37 1.58 8.55
CA ALA A 147 0.71 2.87 8.73
C ALA A 147 0.18 3.41 7.39
N HIS A 148 0.98 3.35 6.33
CA HIS A 148 0.59 3.76 4.98
C HIS A 148 -0.64 2.99 4.49
N GLU A 149 -0.58 1.66 4.48
CA GLU A 149 -1.69 0.84 3.97
C GLU A 149 -2.96 0.95 4.83
N TYR A 150 -2.82 1.02 6.16
CA TYR A 150 -3.98 1.20 7.03
C TYR A 150 -4.61 2.58 6.86
N ASN A 151 -3.81 3.62 6.54
CA ASN A 151 -4.33 4.95 6.22
C ASN A 151 -5.22 4.91 4.98
N HIS A 152 -4.85 4.14 3.95
CA HIS A 152 -5.69 3.92 2.79
C HIS A 152 -7.03 3.29 3.16
N VAL A 153 -7.05 2.26 4.01
CA VAL A 153 -8.30 1.64 4.48
C VAL A 153 -9.20 2.67 5.19
N CYS A 154 -8.60 3.52 6.03
CA CYS A 154 -9.33 4.59 6.70
C CYS A 154 -9.93 5.57 5.68
N ARG A 155 -9.14 6.06 4.72
CA ARG A 155 -9.61 7.02 3.71
C ARG A 155 -10.68 6.43 2.80
N LEU A 156 -10.51 5.18 2.34
CA LEU A 156 -11.47 4.48 1.50
C LEU A 156 -12.84 4.30 2.20
N HIS A 157 -12.84 4.07 3.52
CA HIS A 157 -14.08 4.03 4.29
C HIS A 157 -14.76 5.40 4.42
N GLN A 158 -13.99 6.47 4.61
CA GLN A 158 -14.53 7.82 4.68
C GLN A 158 -15.12 8.27 3.34
N LEU A 159 -14.44 7.98 2.23
CA LEU A 159 -14.92 8.33 0.90
C LEU A 159 -16.18 7.54 0.52
N ASN A 160 -16.20 6.23 0.83
CA ASN A 160 -17.31 5.33 0.51
C ASN A 160 -17.71 5.35 -0.99
N VAL A 161 -16.74 5.56 -1.87
CA VAL A 161 -16.92 5.58 -3.33
C VAL A 161 -16.51 4.23 -3.93
N PRO A 162 -17.27 3.66 -4.89
CA PRO A 162 -16.84 2.49 -5.64
C PRO A 162 -15.51 2.72 -6.37
N ILE A 163 -14.68 1.68 -6.51
CA ILE A 163 -13.34 1.82 -7.10
C ILE A 163 -13.39 2.31 -8.56
N GLU A 164 -14.44 1.97 -9.29
CA GLU A 164 -14.70 2.39 -10.67
C GLU A 164 -15.01 3.89 -10.76
N LYS A 165 -15.52 4.46 -9.67
CA LYS A 165 -15.85 5.88 -9.51
C LYS A 165 -14.75 6.67 -8.81
N MET A 166 -13.65 6.01 -8.45
CA MET A 166 -12.48 6.69 -7.91
C MET A 166 -11.94 7.66 -8.95
N THR A 167 -11.75 8.92 -8.58
CA THR A 167 -11.17 9.95 -9.44
C THR A 167 -9.67 10.09 -9.18
N LEU A 168 -8.92 10.67 -10.13
CA LEU A 168 -7.47 10.84 -9.98
C LEU A 168 -7.12 11.66 -8.74
N LYS A 169 -7.89 12.72 -8.42
CA LYS A 169 -7.68 13.50 -7.20
C LYS A 169 -7.78 12.64 -5.94
N GLU A 170 -8.76 11.73 -5.87
CA GLU A 170 -8.90 10.86 -4.70
C GLU A 170 -7.69 9.93 -4.56
N SER A 171 -7.19 9.36 -5.66
CA SER A 171 -5.98 8.54 -5.63
C SER A 171 -4.76 9.32 -5.14
N LEU A 172 -4.57 10.56 -5.59
CA LEU A 172 -3.45 11.39 -5.13
C LEU A 172 -3.54 11.73 -3.64
N ILE A 173 -4.75 12.02 -3.16
CA ILE A 173 -4.97 12.32 -1.74
C ILE A 173 -4.82 11.06 -0.88
N ILE A 174 -5.28 9.90 -1.35
CA ILE A 174 -5.08 8.61 -0.67
C ILE A 174 -3.57 8.32 -0.50
N GLU A 175 -2.80 8.41 -1.59
CA GLU A 175 -1.35 8.18 -1.55
C GLU A 175 -0.62 9.23 -0.70
N GLY A 176 -1.00 10.50 -0.85
CA GLY A 176 -0.42 11.59 -0.07
C GLY A 176 -0.66 11.47 1.44
N LEU A 177 -1.89 11.11 1.85
CA LEU A 177 -2.22 10.90 3.26
C LEU A 177 -1.50 9.68 3.84
N GLY A 178 -1.34 8.62 3.03
CA GLY A 178 -0.55 7.44 3.35
C GLY A 178 0.88 7.82 3.72
N GLU A 179 1.59 8.49 2.81
CA GLU A 179 2.99 8.90 3.03
C GLU A 179 3.12 9.91 4.16
N TYR A 180 2.19 10.87 4.25
CA TYR A 180 2.20 11.83 5.35
C TYR A 180 2.00 11.16 6.71
N SER A 181 1.21 10.07 6.78
CA SER A 181 1.06 9.30 8.02
C SER A 181 2.36 8.65 8.49
N VAL A 182 3.20 8.21 7.54
CA VAL A 182 4.55 7.70 7.82
C VAL A 182 5.43 8.82 8.37
N LYS A 183 5.40 10.00 7.73
CA LYS A 183 6.11 11.20 8.22
C LYS A 183 5.74 11.52 9.67
N GLU A 184 4.44 11.58 9.97
CA GLU A 184 3.92 11.96 11.29
C GLU A 184 4.32 10.97 12.38
N LEU A 185 4.33 9.67 12.07
CA LEU A 185 4.61 8.62 13.07
C LEU A 185 6.11 8.34 13.25
N GLY A 186 6.87 8.35 12.16
CA GLY A 186 8.24 7.85 12.15
C GLY A 186 9.31 8.87 11.78
N GLY A 187 8.90 10.05 11.32
CA GLY A 187 9.80 11.08 10.77
C GLY A 187 10.28 10.77 9.35
N GLU A 188 11.08 11.68 8.80
CA GLU A 188 11.47 11.67 7.38
C GLU A 188 12.32 10.46 6.97
N ARG A 189 13.03 9.85 7.92
CA ARG A 189 13.90 8.67 7.66
C ARG A 189 13.17 7.43 7.13
N PHE A 190 11.83 7.38 7.28
CA PHE A 190 11.02 6.26 6.79
C PHE A 190 10.19 6.61 5.55
N LEU A 191 10.32 7.84 5.05
CA LEU A 191 9.66 8.24 3.80
C LEU A 191 10.25 7.48 2.62
N ALA A 192 9.39 7.19 1.67
CA ALA A 192 9.81 6.55 0.45
C ALA A 192 10.62 7.50 -0.45
N PRO A 193 11.55 6.99 -1.29
CA PRO A 193 12.44 7.82 -2.10
C PRO A 193 11.71 8.85 -3.00
N TRP A 194 10.47 8.54 -3.41
CA TRP A 194 9.69 9.42 -4.28
C TRP A 194 9.33 10.78 -3.67
N THR A 195 9.36 10.93 -2.35
CA THR A 195 9.03 12.21 -1.68
C THR A 195 10.01 13.34 -2.00
N HIS A 196 11.20 13.01 -2.52
CA HIS A 196 12.28 13.98 -2.78
C HIS A 196 12.79 14.00 -4.23
N LEU A 197 12.11 13.31 -5.18
CA LEU A 197 12.59 13.17 -6.56
C LEU A 197 12.54 14.45 -7.42
N TYR A 198 11.65 15.39 -7.10
CA TYR A 198 11.38 16.57 -7.93
C TYR A 198 11.42 17.85 -7.12
N THR A 199 11.93 18.91 -7.75
CA THR A 199 11.88 20.26 -7.19
C THR A 199 10.46 20.82 -7.19
N GLU A 200 10.24 21.90 -6.44
CA GLU A 200 8.95 22.59 -6.41
C GLU A 200 8.51 23.13 -7.76
N ALA A 201 9.42 23.78 -8.48
CA ALA A 201 9.14 24.31 -9.80
C ALA A 201 8.74 23.19 -10.79
N GLU A 202 9.42 22.04 -10.73
CA GLU A 202 9.10 20.89 -11.58
C GLU A 202 7.72 20.29 -11.27
N ARG A 203 7.45 19.99 -10.00
CA ARG A 203 6.17 19.38 -9.61
C ARG A 203 4.97 20.29 -9.88
N ILE A 204 5.10 21.61 -9.65
CA ILE A 204 4.02 22.58 -9.94
C ILE A 204 3.81 22.73 -11.45
N LYS A 205 4.89 22.76 -12.24
CA LYS A 205 4.78 22.77 -13.71
C LYS A 205 4.06 21.53 -14.24
N ILE A 206 4.40 20.35 -13.72
CA ILE A 206 3.74 19.09 -14.12
C ILE A 206 2.29 19.06 -13.65
N TRP A 207 2.01 19.50 -12.42
CA TRP A 207 0.67 19.61 -11.87
C TRP A 207 -0.26 20.41 -12.80
N LYS A 208 0.14 21.65 -13.13
CA LYS A 208 -0.67 22.53 -13.99
C LYS A 208 -0.88 21.98 -15.39
N LYS A 209 0.17 21.42 -15.98
CA LYS A 209 0.14 20.96 -17.38
C LYS A 209 -0.58 19.63 -17.57
N ALA A 210 -0.39 18.68 -16.65
CA ALA A 210 -0.77 17.28 -16.86
C ALA A 210 -1.87 16.80 -15.92
N PHE A 211 -1.86 17.23 -14.65
CA PHE A 211 -2.78 16.70 -13.64
C PHE A 211 -4.11 17.46 -13.60
N LEU A 212 -4.07 18.81 -13.61
CA LEU A 212 -5.28 19.63 -13.53
C LEU A 212 -6.40 19.22 -14.50
N PRO A 213 -6.13 18.95 -15.80
CA PRO A 213 -7.18 18.58 -16.75
C PRO A 213 -7.81 17.20 -16.50
N GLU A 214 -7.19 16.36 -15.67
CA GLU A 214 -7.53 14.94 -15.52
C GLU A 214 -7.96 14.60 -14.07
N LEU A 215 -8.02 15.58 -13.16
CA LEU A 215 -8.30 15.34 -11.73
C LEU A 215 -9.60 14.61 -11.46
N THR A 216 -10.65 14.94 -12.20
CA THR A 216 -11.99 14.36 -12.04
C THR A 216 -12.16 13.06 -12.82
N ARG A 217 -11.12 12.60 -13.53
CA ARG A 217 -11.23 11.40 -14.36
C ARG A 217 -11.34 10.14 -13.51
N GLU A 218 -12.43 9.42 -13.74
CA GLU A 218 -12.74 8.16 -13.07
C GLU A 218 -11.94 6.97 -13.67
N GLY A 219 -11.74 5.94 -12.86
CA GLY A 219 -11.17 4.65 -13.28
C GLY A 219 -9.66 4.51 -13.02
N THR A 220 -9.30 3.50 -12.23
CA THR A 220 -7.94 3.28 -11.72
C THR A 220 -6.91 2.94 -12.80
N ASP A 221 -7.32 2.32 -13.91
CA ASP A 221 -6.44 2.06 -15.04
C ASP A 221 -5.84 3.34 -15.62
N HIS A 222 -6.63 4.42 -15.65
CA HIS A 222 -6.18 5.72 -16.10
C HIS A 222 -5.20 6.36 -15.10
N HIS A 223 -5.41 6.14 -13.81
CA HIS A 223 -4.58 6.74 -12.75
C HIS A 223 -3.16 6.18 -12.76
N ARG A 224 -2.98 4.92 -13.18
CA ARG A 224 -1.68 4.25 -13.17
C ARG A 224 -0.56 5.06 -13.84
N LYS A 225 -0.81 5.63 -15.02
CA LYS A 225 0.19 6.47 -15.71
C LYS A 225 0.53 7.77 -14.97
N PHE A 226 -0.40 8.30 -14.19
CA PHE A 226 -0.22 9.50 -13.38
C PHE A 226 0.50 9.21 -12.07
N LEU A 227 0.22 8.07 -11.45
CA LEU A 227 0.89 7.62 -10.23
C LEU A 227 2.34 7.20 -10.52
N TYR A 228 2.53 6.23 -11.41
CA TYR A 228 3.85 5.63 -11.68
C TYR A 228 4.68 6.41 -12.70
N GLY A 229 4.06 7.31 -13.47
CA GLY A 229 4.68 7.95 -14.62
C GLY A 229 4.61 7.11 -15.89
N THR A 230 5.25 7.62 -16.94
CA THR A 230 5.38 6.93 -18.23
C THR A 230 6.82 7.05 -18.73
N ASN A 231 7.27 6.10 -19.55
CA ASN A 231 8.59 6.18 -20.19
C ASN A 231 8.72 7.37 -21.17
N LYS A 232 7.62 8.11 -21.44
CA LYS A 232 7.60 9.33 -22.23
C LYS A 232 7.76 10.55 -21.31
N LYS A 233 8.53 11.55 -21.72
CA LYS A 233 8.92 12.77 -20.97
C LYS A 233 7.77 13.62 -20.37
N ALA A 234 6.50 13.25 -20.53
CA ALA A 234 5.37 14.01 -20.03
C ALA A 234 5.07 13.76 -18.53
N LEU A 235 5.27 12.54 -18.05
CA LEU A 235 5.02 12.14 -16.66
C LEU A 235 6.21 11.34 -16.15
N PRO A 236 7.06 11.90 -15.29
CA PRO A 236 8.25 11.21 -14.81
C PRO A 236 7.90 10.17 -13.72
N LYS A 237 8.85 9.28 -13.41
CA LYS A 237 8.66 8.12 -12.53
C LYS A 237 8.10 8.53 -11.16
N TRP A 238 7.05 7.87 -10.66
CA TRP A 238 6.47 8.15 -9.32
C TRP A 238 5.90 9.55 -9.10
N ILE A 239 5.66 10.33 -10.16
CA ILE A 239 5.26 11.73 -10.03
C ILE A 239 3.95 11.94 -9.26
N GLY A 240 2.98 11.02 -9.37
CA GLY A 240 1.72 11.14 -8.64
C GLY A 240 1.90 10.92 -7.13
N TYR A 241 2.75 9.98 -6.71
CA TYR A 241 3.09 9.79 -5.30
C TYR A 241 3.79 11.03 -4.73
N HIS A 242 4.76 11.58 -5.48
CA HIS A 242 5.45 12.80 -5.10
C HIS A 242 4.47 13.97 -4.93
N ILE A 243 3.63 14.22 -5.95
CA ILE A 243 2.65 15.31 -5.91
C ILE A 243 1.65 15.11 -4.76
N GLY A 244 1.10 13.91 -4.58
CA GLY A 244 0.17 13.60 -3.49
C GLY A 244 0.74 13.95 -2.11
N PHE A 245 1.97 13.52 -1.83
CA PHE A 245 2.65 13.84 -0.58
C PHE A 245 2.83 15.35 -0.36
N HIS A 246 3.25 16.08 -1.39
CA HIS A 246 3.47 17.54 -1.31
C HIS A 246 2.17 18.34 -1.25
N ILE A 247 1.06 17.83 -1.79
CA ILE A 247 -0.28 18.40 -1.58
C ILE A 247 -0.61 18.39 -0.09
N ILE A 248 -0.44 17.25 0.59
CA ILE A 248 -0.75 17.14 2.03
C ILE A 248 0.19 18.00 2.87
N CYS A 249 1.50 17.99 2.58
CA CYS A 249 2.47 18.82 3.31
C CYS A 249 2.11 20.31 3.22
N SER A 250 1.89 20.82 2.00
CA SER A 250 1.59 22.24 1.81
C SER A 250 0.22 22.64 2.35
N TYR A 251 -0.78 21.74 2.32
CA TYR A 251 -2.06 21.96 3.01
C TYR A 251 -1.86 22.19 4.51
N ILE A 252 -1.04 21.36 5.17
CA ILE A 252 -0.82 21.48 6.62
C ILE A 252 0.02 22.71 6.96
N GLU A 253 1.02 23.03 6.15
CA GLU A 253 1.82 24.25 6.30
C GLU A 253 0.96 25.52 6.22
N GLN A 254 -0.03 25.55 5.32
CA GLN A 254 -0.89 26.73 5.09
C GLN A 254 -2.07 26.83 6.06
N ASN A 255 -2.54 25.71 6.63
CA ASN A 255 -3.77 25.66 7.43
C ASN A 255 -3.52 25.31 8.91
N GLY A 256 -2.26 25.11 9.30
CA GLY A 256 -1.86 24.71 10.63
C GLY A 256 -1.96 23.20 10.88
N PRO A 257 -1.36 22.72 11.98
CA PRO A 257 -1.31 21.30 12.31
C PRO A 257 -2.71 20.72 12.52
N ARG A 258 -2.95 19.55 11.93
CA ARG A 258 -4.17 18.76 12.13
C ARG A 258 -3.80 17.33 12.48
N SER A 259 -4.61 16.70 13.31
CA SER A 259 -4.48 15.26 13.55
C SER A 259 -4.85 14.48 12.29
N MET A 260 -4.22 13.31 12.08
CA MET A 260 -4.60 12.42 10.98
C MET A 260 -6.10 12.07 10.98
N LYS A 261 -6.71 11.91 12.16
CA LYS A 261 -8.16 11.71 12.30
C LYS A 261 -8.98 12.82 11.61
N GLN A 262 -8.56 14.08 11.77
CA GLN A 262 -9.22 15.22 11.12
C GLN A 262 -8.88 15.28 9.62
N LEU A 263 -7.64 15.01 9.24
CA LEU A 263 -7.21 15.03 7.83
C LEU A 263 -8.00 14.00 6.99
N LEU A 264 -8.21 12.80 7.53
CA LEU A 264 -8.98 11.73 6.89
C LEU A 264 -10.43 12.13 6.56
N THR A 265 -11.00 13.15 7.23
CA THR A 265 -12.37 13.63 6.97
C THR A 265 -12.42 14.86 6.04
N VAL A 266 -11.30 15.50 5.72
CA VAL A 266 -11.28 16.67 4.83
C VAL A 266 -11.49 16.20 3.38
N SER A 267 -12.33 16.89 2.62
CA SER A 267 -12.55 16.56 1.21
C SER A 267 -11.28 16.79 0.40
N SER A 268 -11.09 16.00 -0.66
CA SER A 268 -9.94 16.14 -1.55
C SER A 268 -9.91 17.51 -2.23
N ASP A 269 -11.08 18.08 -2.52
CA ASP A 269 -11.20 19.43 -3.06
C ASP A 269 -10.73 20.49 -2.06
N GLU A 270 -11.11 20.41 -0.78
CA GLU A 270 -10.61 21.36 0.23
C GLU A 270 -9.10 21.22 0.41
N ILE A 271 -8.59 19.99 0.48
CA ILE A 271 -7.14 19.75 0.61
C ILE A 271 -6.39 20.42 -0.54
N ILE A 272 -6.82 20.19 -1.78
CA ILE A 272 -6.17 20.75 -2.96
C ILE A 272 -6.30 22.28 -2.99
N CYS A 273 -7.52 22.82 -2.82
CA CYS A 273 -7.79 24.27 -2.90
C CYS A 273 -7.05 25.09 -1.85
N LYS A 274 -6.76 24.51 -0.68
CA LYS A 274 -6.02 25.18 0.40
C LYS A 274 -4.56 24.70 0.52
N SER A 275 -4.00 24.19 -0.57
CA SER A 275 -2.59 23.79 -0.67
C SER A 275 -1.83 24.67 -1.68
N ALA A 276 -0.54 24.45 -1.83
CA ALA A 276 0.26 25.06 -2.91
C ALA A 276 -0.21 24.63 -4.32
N PHE A 277 -1.07 23.61 -4.42
CA PHE A 277 -1.59 23.03 -5.66
C PHE A 277 -3.01 23.49 -6.00
N LYS A 278 -3.47 24.59 -5.38
CA LYS A 278 -4.80 25.17 -5.64
C LYS A 278 -5.10 25.31 -7.13
N LEU A 279 -6.38 25.15 -7.47
CA LEU A 279 -6.89 25.41 -8.81
C LEU A 279 -6.77 26.91 -9.08
N ASP A 280 -6.16 27.29 -10.21
CA ASP A 280 -6.19 28.68 -10.66
C ASP A 280 -7.66 28.99 -11.06
N ASN A 281 -8.23 30.07 -10.52
CA ASN A 281 -9.59 30.54 -10.85
C ASN A 281 -9.70 30.98 -12.32
#